data_AF-A0A3B5PU50-F1
#
_entry.id   AF-A0A3B5PU50-F1
#
_cell.length_a   1.000
_cell.length_b   1.000
_cell.length_c   1.000
_cell.angle_alpha   90.00
_cell.angle_beta   90.00
_cell.angle_gamma   90.00
#
_symmetry.space_group_name_H-M   'P 1'
#
loop_
_entity.id
_entity.type
_entity.pdbx_description
1 polymer ?
#
loop_
_entity_poly.entity_id
_entity_poly.type
_entity_poly.pdbx_seq_one_letter_code
_entity_poly.pdbx_strand_id
1 'polypeptide(L)'
;MPKRGLDVSACEIFRFYRLIAVKDLLEPLSMIIPRKQSEVFHEDLYPMTAGNQAALTAQEWLLGINRGMVRVMSAGLSSPLQARC
;
A
#
# COMPACT_ATOMS: atom_id res chain seq x y z
N MET A 1 -1.70 -5.42 -5.87
CA MET A 1 -0.83 -4.24 -6.08
C MET A 1 -0.10 -3.86 -4.80
N PRO A 2 1.08 -3.20 -4.88
CA PRO A 2 1.67 -2.52 -3.74
C PRO A 2 0.68 -1.50 -3.14
N LYS A 3 0.64 -1.37 -1.82
CA LYS A 3 -0.30 -0.47 -1.10
C LYS A 3 -0.21 1.01 -1.52
N ARG A 4 0.92 1.42 -2.11
CA ARG A 4 1.16 2.79 -2.63
C ARG A 4 0.45 3.12 -3.94
N GLY A 5 -0.09 2.12 -4.65
CA GLY A 5 -0.83 2.31 -5.90
C GLY A 5 -2.35 2.36 -5.71
N LEU A 6 -2.82 2.52 -4.47
CA LEU A 6 -4.24 2.58 -4.14
C LEU A 6 -4.77 4.01 -4.25
N ASP A 7 -6.04 4.14 -4.62
CA ASP A 7 -6.75 5.39 -4.61
C ASP A 7 -7.20 5.75 -3.19
N VAL A 8 -6.45 6.67 -2.58
CA VAL A 8 -6.64 7.07 -1.20
C VAL A 8 -7.92 7.89 -0.99
N SER A 9 -8.28 8.73 -1.98
CA SER A 9 -9.51 9.52 -2.02
C SER A 9 -10.77 8.66 -2.18
N ALA A 10 -10.65 7.49 -2.79
CA ALA A 10 -11.76 6.54 -2.85
C ALA A 10 -11.85 5.63 -1.61
N CYS A 11 -11.00 5.81 -0.60
CA CYS A 11 -10.86 4.86 0.52
C CYS A 11 -10.57 3.42 0.04
N GLU A 12 -9.81 3.27 -1.05
CA GLU A 12 -9.43 1.96 -1.58
C GLU A 12 -8.35 1.34 -0.69
N ILE A 13 -8.64 0.19 -0.12
CA ILE A 13 -7.71 -0.52 0.77
C ILE A 13 -6.96 -1.66 0.05
N PHE A 14 -7.48 -2.13 -1.09
CA PHE A 14 -6.87 -3.20 -1.85
C PHE A 14 -7.39 -3.23 -3.30
N ARG A 15 -6.57 -3.74 -4.22
CA ARG A 15 -6.95 -3.99 -5.61
C ARG A 15 -6.52 -5.39 -6.04
N PHE A 16 -7.50 -6.24 -6.34
CA PHE A 16 -7.28 -7.53 -7.00
C PHE A 16 -7.25 -7.35 -8.51
N TYR A 17 -6.63 -8.30 -9.20
CA TYR A 17 -6.82 -8.47 -10.64
C TYR A 17 -7.45 -9.83 -10.87
N ARG A 18 -8.66 -9.82 -11.40
CA ARG A 18 -9.35 -11.02 -11.82
C ARG A 18 -8.96 -11.33 -13.26
N LEU A 19 -8.38 -12.50 -13.48
CA LEU A 19 -8.18 -13.02 -14.82
C LEU A 19 -9.49 -13.56 -15.39
N ILE A 20 -9.93 -12.97 -16.49
CA ILE A 20 -11.04 -13.47 -17.31
C ILE A 20 -10.42 -14.27 -18.46
N ALA A 21 -10.15 -15.54 -18.21
CA ALA A 21 -9.46 -16.42 -19.14
C ALA A 21 -10.16 -16.53 -20.51
N VAL A 22 -11.49 -16.48 -20.53
CA VAL A 22 -12.28 -16.55 -21.79
C VAL A 22 -12.13 -15.33 -22.69
N LYS A 23 -11.58 -14.23 -22.19
CA LYS A 23 -11.38 -12.97 -22.94
C LYS A 23 -9.92 -12.51 -22.94
N ASP A 24 -8.99 -13.33 -22.42
CA ASP A 24 -7.59 -12.97 -22.18
C ASP A 24 -7.40 -11.58 -21.54
N LEU A 25 -8.29 -11.24 -20.61
CA LEU A 25 -8.39 -9.91 -20.01
C LEU A 25 -8.17 -9.98 -18.49
N LEU A 26 -7.44 -9.01 -17.96
CA LEU A 26 -7.34 -8.77 -16.51
C LEU A 26 -8.26 -7.61 -16.11
N GLU A 27 -9.24 -7.89 -15.25
CA GLU A 27 -10.13 -6.87 -14.70
C GLU A 27 -9.67 -6.47 -13.28
N PRO A 28 -9.41 -5.17 -13.03
CA PRO A 28 -9.12 -4.69 -11.68
C PRO A 28 -10.40 -4.70 -10.83
N LEU A 29 -10.31 -5.22 -9.62
CA LEU A 29 -11.38 -5.21 -8.62
C LEU A 29 -10.91 -4.50 -7.35
N SER A 30 -11.49 -3.33 -7.09
CA SER A 30 -11.16 -2.49 -5.94
C SER A 30 -11.99 -2.85 -4.71
N MET A 31 -11.33 -2.97 -3.56
CA MET A 31 -11.97 -3.05 -2.25
C MET A 31 -11.97 -1.67 -1.62
N ILE A 32 -13.17 -1.12 -1.41
CA ILE A 32 -13.38 0.23 -0.88
C ILE A 32 -14.10 0.15 0.46
N ILE A 33 -13.64 0.92 1.45
CA ILE A 33 -14.35 1.10 2.71
C ILE A 33 -15.35 2.25 2.57
N PRO A 34 -16.66 2.03 2.79
CA PRO A 34 -17.64 3.10 2.68
C PRO A 34 -17.50 4.09 3.84
N ARG A 35 -17.10 5.33 3.55
CA ARG A 35 -16.95 6.44 4.50
C ARG A 35 -17.81 7.63 4.08
N LYS A 36 -18.24 8.46 5.05
CA LYS A 36 -19.11 9.63 4.80
C LYS A 36 -18.42 10.74 3.99
N GLN A 37 -17.13 10.95 4.22
CA GLN A 37 -16.29 11.85 3.44
C GLN A 37 -15.15 11.04 2.85
N SER A 38 -15.34 10.46 1.66
CA SER A 38 -14.29 9.67 0.99
C SER A 38 -13.09 10.52 0.59
N GLU A 39 -13.33 11.78 0.18
CA GLU A 39 -12.30 12.74 -0.27
C GLU A 39 -11.30 13.17 0.82
N VAL A 40 -11.57 12.83 2.09
CA VAL A 40 -10.68 13.13 3.22
C VAL A 40 -9.73 11.96 3.43
N PHE A 41 -8.47 12.27 3.75
CA PHE A 41 -7.51 11.24 4.10
C PHE A 41 -7.85 10.59 5.45
N HIS A 42 -8.02 9.27 5.46
CA HIS A 42 -8.32 8.49 6.67
C HIS A 42 -7.08 7.70 7.11
N GLU A 43 -6.30 8.24 8.04
CA GLU A 43 -5.04 7.63 8.51
C GLU A 43 -5.21 6.20 9.06
N ASP A 44 -6.37 5.88 9.64
CA ASP A 44 -6.68 4.55 10.20
C ASP A 44 -6.75 3.45 9.13
N LEU A 45 -7.04 3.80 7.88
CA LEU A 45 -7.07 2.85 6.76
C LEU A 45 -5.67 2.51 6.21
N TYR A 46 -4.67 3.34 6.51
CA TYR A 46 -3.35 3.31 5.86
C TYR A 46 -2.20 3.21 6.88
N PRO A 47 -2.13 2.12 7.67
CA PRO A 47 -1.07 1.94 8.65
C PRO A 47 0.31 1.80 7.98
N MET A 48 1.36 1.86 8.79
CA MET A 48 2.73 1.61 8.33
C MET A 48 2.87 0.20 7.76
N THR A 49 3.20 0.09 6.48
CA THR A 49 3.28 -1.16 5.69
C THR A 49 4.72 -1.45 5.27
N ALA A 50 5.02 -2.65 4.80
CA ALA A 50 6.35 -3.00 4.33
C ALA A 50 6.80 -2.07 3.18
N GLY A 51 7.98 -1.47 3.32
CA GLY A 51 8.63 -0.69 2.28
C GLY A 51 9.29 -1.55 1.21
N ASN A 52 9.90 -0.89 0.22
CA ASN A 52 10.73 -1.54 -0.80
C ASN A 52 12.19 -1.74 -0.36
N GLN A 53 12.57 -1.26 0.81
CA GLN A 53 13.90 -1.47 1.34
C GLN A 53 13.95 -2.78 2.12
N ALA A 54 14.94 -3.62 1.81
CA ALA A 54 15.24 -4.80 2.59
C ALA A 54 15.73 -4.39 3.99
N ALA A 55 15.27 -5.09 5.02
CA ALA A 55 15.70 -4.83 6.40
C ALA A 55 17.12 -5.34 6.69
N LEU A 56 17.60 -6.29 5.89
CA LEU A 56 18.86 -6.98 6.03
C LEU A 56 19.46 -7.27 4.67
N THR A 57 20.78 -7.34 4.63
CA THR A 57 21.51 -7.96 3.53
C THR A 57 21.41 -9.49 3.62
N ALA A 58 21.64 -10.18 2.50
CA ALA A 58 21.64 -11.65 2.48
C ALA A 58 22.70 -12.24 3.44
N GLN A 59 23.87 -11.61 3.55
CA GLN A 59 24.94 -12.06 4.44
C GLN A 59 24.54 -11.97 5.92
N GLU A 60 23.94 -10.86 6.34
CA GLU A 60 23.46 -10.71 7.72
C GLU A 60 22.41 -11.76 8.08
N TRP A 61 21.48 -12.04 7.16
CA TRP A 61 20.46 -13.07 7.35
C TRP A 61 21.08 -14.47 7.49
N LEU A 62 22.07 -14.81 6.65
CA LEU A 62 22.80 -16.08 6.71
C LEU A 62 23.59 -16.25 8.02
N LEU A 63 24.04 -15.14 8.62
CA LEU A 63 24.69 -15.13 9.94
C LEU A 63 23.69 -15.25 11.11
N GLY A 64 22.40 -15.43 10.82
CA GLY A 64 21.34 -15.58 11.82
C GLY A 64 20.83 -14.26 12.41
N ILE A 65 21.17 -13.11 11.82
CA ILE A 65 20.65 -11.82 12.26
C ILE A 65 19.18 -11.70 11.84
N ASN A 66 18.33 -11.27 12.77
CA ASN A 66 16.91 -11.02 12.52
C ASN A 66 16.57 -9.54 12.79
N ARG A 67 15.96 -8.87 11.82
CA ARG A 67 15.45 -7.49 11.95
C ARG A 67 14.04 -7.42 11.40
N GLY A 68 13.21 -6.60 12.04
CA GLY A 68 11.86 -6.30 11.55
C GLY A 68 11.90 -5.60 10.19
N MET A 69 10.87 -5.84 9.37
CA MET A 69 10.74 -5.20 8.06
C MET A 69 10.78 -3.68 8.17
N VAL A 70 11.44 -3.01 7.23
CA VAL A 70 11.39 -1.55 7.11
C VAL A 70 9.96 -1.16 6.78
N ARG A 71 9.33 -0.34 7.62
CA ARG A 71 7.96 0.10 7.41
C ARG A 71 7.94 1.51 6.82
N VAL A 72 7.02 1.74 5.89
CA VAL A 72 6.74 3.03 5.26
C VAL A 72 5.24 3.28 5.25
N MET A 73 4.83 4.54 5.16
CA MET A 73 3.42 4.88 5.02
C MET A 73 2.93 4.43 3.64
N SER A 74 1.76 3.81 3.59
CA SER A 74 1.18 3.34 2.32
C SER A 74 0.67 4.47 1.44
N ALA A 75 0.23 5.58 2.04
CA ALA A 75 -0.05 6.80 1.30
C ALA A 75 1.28 7.49 0.99
N GLY A 76 1.64 7.56 -0.28
CA GLY A 76 2.88 8.18 -0.74
C GLY A 76 2.91 9.69 -0.56
N LEU A 77 2.99 10.18 0.68
CA LEU A 77 3.46 11.53 0.96
C LEU A 77 4.97 11.58 0.72
N SER A 78 5.38 11.44 -0.55
CA SER A 78 6.65 11.94 -1.04
C SER A 78 6.49 13.43 -1.39
N SER A 79 6.03 14.25 -0.44
CA SER A 79 6.19 15.71 -0.50
C SER A 79 5.87 16.32 0.88
N PRO A 80 6.74 17.16 1.45
CA PRO A 80 6.44 17.92 2.67
C PRO A 80 5.43 19.07 2.47
N LEU A 81 4.75 19.18 1.31
CA LEU A 81 3.92 20.35 0.97
C LEU A 81 2.40 20.17 1.17
N GLN A 82 1.93 19.04 1.70
CA GLN A 82 0.48 18.84 1.96
C GLN A 82 0.13 18.68 3.45
N ALA A 83 1.05 18.98 4.36
CA ALA A 83 0.76 19.13 5.79
C ALA A 83 0.25 20.56 6.14
N ARG A 84 -0.73 21.06 5.38
CA ARG A 84 -1.51 22.24 5.74
C ARG A 84 -2.97 22.04 5.36
N CYS A 85 -3.71 21.42 6.28
CA CYS A 85 -5.00 21.92 6.71
C CYS A 85 -4.90 22.20 8.20
#